data_AF-A0A537P2T3-F1
#
_entry.id   AF-A0A537P2T3-F1
#
_cell.length_a   1.000
_cell.length_b   1.000
_cell.length_c   1.000
_cell.angle_alpha   90.00
_cell.angle_beta   90.00
_cell.angle_gamma   90.00
#
_symmetry.space_group_name_H-M   'P 1'
#
loop_
_entity.id
_entity.type
_entity.pdbx_description
1 polymer ?
#
loop_
_entity_poly.entity_id
_entity_poly.type
_entity_poly.pdbx_seq_one_letter_code
_entity_poly.pdbx_strand_id
1 'polypeptide(L)' 'MAAAFYFTPELHLKDGRIIRDIGDALNFAREQEARPGVDQRDEILHKMERAESKEEVHAAAHVFLRWLEELDVLE' A
#
# COMPACT_ATOMS: atom_id res chain seq x y z
N MET A 1 -2.96 6.59 -18.93
CA MET A 1 -3.14 7.62 -17.88
C MET A 1 -3.30 6.84 -16.58
N ALA A 2 -2.32 6.91 -15.69
CA ALA A 2 -2.46 6.27 -14.37
C ALA A 2 -3.62 6.96 -13.65
N ALA A 3 -4.59 6.18 -13.15
CA ALA A 3 -5.68 6.72 -12.37
C ALA A 3 -5.10 7.41 -11.13
N ALA A 4 -5.47 8.68 -10.90
CA ALA A 4 -5.12 9.36 -9.65
C ALA A 4 -5.87 8.65 -8.52
N PHE A 5 -5.15 7.91 -7.68
CA PHE A 5 -5.71 7.17 -6.56
C PHE A 5 -5.45 7.91 -5.27
N TYR A 6 -6.49 8.17 -4.50
CA TYR A 6 -6.39 8.83 -3.21
C TYR A 6 -6.97 7.90 -2.13
N PHE A 7 -6.26 7.76 -1.01
CA PHE A 7 -6.78 7.13 0.19
C PHE A 7 -7.64 8.16 0.93
N THR A 8 -8.93 7.86 1.10
CA THR A 8 -9.87 8.70 1.85
C THR A 8 -10.65 7.85 2.86
N PRO A 9 -10.48 8.05 4.19
CA PRO A 9 -9.51 8.97 4.82
C PRO A 9 -8.05 8.59 4.52
N GLU A 10 -7.15 9.55 4.64
CA GLU A 10 -5.70 9.33 4.51
C GLU A 10 -5.26 8.29 5.56
N LEU A 11 -4.26 7.45 5.24
CA LEU A 11 -3.77 6.46 6.20
C LEU A 11 -2.67 7.06 7.05
N HIS A 12 -2.87 7.06 8.36
CA HIS A 12 -1.89 7.55 9.33
C HIS A 12 -1.08 6.38 9.88
N LEU A 13 0.23 6.51 9.82
CA LEU A 13 1.16 5.53 10.37
C LEU A 13 1.63 5.97 11.76
N LYS A 14 1.90 5.02 12.64
CA LYS A 14 2.38 5.24 14.02
C LYS A 14 3.70 6.02 14.10
N ASP A 15 4.47 6.04 13.02
CA ASP A 15 5.72 6.81 12.91
C ASP A 15 5.51 8.27 12.47
N GLY A 16 4.25 8.70 12.29
CA GLY A 16 3.86 10.05 11.90
C GLY A 16 3.80 10.27 10.38
N ARG A 17 4.06 9.25 9.55
CA ARG A 17 3.87 9.33 8.10
C ARG A 17 2.40 9.23 7.72
N ILE A 18 2.05 9.87 6.61
CA ILE A 18 0.69 9.86 6.05
C ILE A 18 0.76 9.34 4.62
N ILE A 19 -0.03 8.30 4.32
CA ILE A 19 -0.16 7.74 2.98
C ILE A 19 -1.47 8.26 2.38
N ARG A 20 -1.34 9.09 1.33
CA ARG A 20 -2.49 9.79 0.72
C ARG A 20 -2.83 9.28 -0.66
N ASP A 21 -1.87 8.66 -1.35
CA ASP A 21 -2.05 8.10 -2.67
C ASP A 21 -1.26 6.80 -2.86
N ILE A 22 -1.46 6.16 -4.01
CA ILE A 22 -0.76 4.93 -4.36
C ILE A 22 0.76 5.14 -4.49
N GLY A 23 1.22 6.35 -4.80
CA GLY A 23 2.64 6.69 -4.87
C GLY A 23 3.29 6.68 -3.48
N ASP A 24 2.65 7.31 -2.50
CA ASP A 24 3.05 7.27 -1.09
C ASP A 24 3.10 5.81 -0.60
N ALA A 25 2.09 5.01 -0.95
CA ALA A 25 2.02 3.61 -0.56
C ALA A 25 3.11 2.74 -1.21
N LEU A 26 3.41 2.96 -2.50
CA LEU A 26 4.50 2.29 -3.21
C LEU A 26 5.87 2.67 -2.61
N ASN A 27 6.07 3.94 -2.27
CA ASN A 27 7.31 4.39 -1.62
C ASN A 27 7.47 3.72 -0.26
N PHE A 28 6.41 3.74 0.57
CA PHE A 28 6.42 3.05 1.86
C PHE A 28 6.74 1.55 1.71
N ALA A 29 6.06 0.86 0.79
CA ALA A 29 6.27 -0.57 0.59
C ALA A 29 7.69 -0.91 0.09
N ARG A 30 8.30 -0.04 -0.73
CA ARG A 30 9.69 -0.21 -1.19
C ARG A 30 10.72 0.03 -0.09
N GLU A 31 10.42 0.91 0.87
CA GLU A 31 11.27 1.17 2.04
C GLU A 31 11.26 0.03 3.05
N GLN A 32 10.20 -0.79 3.09
CA GLN A 32 10.15 -1.96 3.98
C GLN A 32 11.16 -3.03 3.55
N GLU A 33 11.97 -3.51 4.51
CA GLU A 33 12.92 -4.60 4.27
C GLU A 33 12.19 -5.86 3.81
N ALA A 34 12.64 -6.44 2.69
CA ALA A 34 12.09 -7.69 2.19
C ALA A 34 12.31 -8.78 3.23
N ARG A 35 11.23 -9.46 3.66
CA ARG A 35 11.31 -10.68 4.48
C ARG A 35 10.83 -11.87 3.66
N PRO A 36 11.73 -12.52 2.89
CA PRO A 36 11.35 -13.60 1.98
C PRO A 36 10.62 -14.72 2.72
N GLY A 37 9.43 -15.10 2.24
CA GLY A 37 8.63 -16.21 2.79
C GLY A 37 7.87 -15.91 4.08
N VAL A 38 7.99 -14.69 4.62
CA VAL A 38 7.24 -14.22 5.80
C VAL A 38 6.29 -13.07 5.42
N ASP A 39 6.73 -12.21 4.50
CA ASP A 39 5.99 -11.01 4.12
C ASP A 39 5.42 -11.10 2.69
N GLN A 40 4.19 -10.62 2.52
CA GLN A 40 3.47 -10.49 1.25
C GLN A 40 3.84 -9.21 0.47
N ARG A 41 4.80 -8.41 0.96
CA ARG A 41 5.29 -7.16 0.35
C ARG A 41 5.43 -7.22 -1.17
N ASP A 42 6.09 -8.26 -1.71
CA ASP A 42 6.35 -8.35 -3.15
C ASP A 42 5.05 -8.56 -3.96
N GLU A 43 4.11 -9.33 -3.43
CA GLU A 43 2.79 -9.50 -4.06
C GLU A 43 1.99 -8.19 -4.02
N ILE A 44 2.08 -7.45 -2.92
CA ILE A 44 1.41 -6.17 -2.72
C ILE A 44 1.96 -5.13 -3.70
N LEU A 45 3.29 -4.97 -3.75
CA LEU A 45 3.96 -4.12 -4.72
C LEU A 45 3.54 -4.46 -6.14
N HIS A 46 3.50 -5.75 -6.49
CA HIS A 46 3.10 -6.18 -7.82
C HIS A 46 1.64 -5.82 -8.16
N LYS A 47 0.71 -5.99 -7.20
CA LYS A 47 -0.71 -5.62 -7.38
C LYS A 47 -0.88 -4.11 -7.53
N MET A 48 -0.14 -3.32 -6.75
CA MET A 48 -0.21 -1.86 -6.81
C MET A 48 0.40 -1.30 -8.09
N GLU A 49 1.51 -1.88 -8.57
CA GLU A 49 2.18 -1.45 -9.80
C GLU A 49 1.39 -1.82 -11.07
N ARG A 50 0.63 -2.94 -11.04
CA ARG A 50 -0.14 -3.43 -12.18
C ARG A 50 -1.58 -2.97 -12.24
N ALA A 51 -2.05 -2.25 -11.22
CA ALA A 51 -3.43 -1.79 -11.18
C ALA A 51 -3.67 -0.71 -12.24
N GLU A 52 -4.40 -1.05 -13.31
CA GLU A 52 -4.70 -0.13 -14.41
C GLU A 52 -6.16 0.35 -14.37
N SER A 53 -7.05 -0.44 -13.76
CA SER A 53 -8.47 -0.13 -13.57
C SER A 53 -8.78 0.33 -12.14
N LYS A 54 -9.88 1.07 -11.96
CA LYS A 54 -10.34 1.52 -10.64
C LYS A 54 -10.61 0.34 -9.70
N GLU A 55 -11.13 -0.77 -10.24
CA GLU A 55 -11.40 -1.99 -9.51
C GLU A 55 -10.12 -2.66 -9.01
N GLU A 56 -9.10 -2.79 -9.87
CA GLU A 56 -7.80 -3.34 -9.48
C GLU A 56 -7.11 -2.44 -8.46
N VAL A 57 -7.24 -1.13 -8.61
CA VAL A 57 -6.66 -0.16 -7.68
C VAL A 57 -7.33 -0.29 -6.30
N HIS A 58 -8.65 -0.38 -6.22
CA HIS A 58 -9.34 -0.63 -4.94
C HIS A 58 -8.95 -1.98 -4.33
N ALA A 59 -8.83 -3.03 -5.14
CA ALA A 59 -8.39 -4.33 -4.67
C ALA A 59 -6.95 -4.26 -4.11
N ALA A 60 -6.04 -3.59 -4.81
CA ALA A 60 -4.66 -3.40 -4.37
C ALA A 60 -4.59 -2.58 -3.07
N ALA A 61 -5.40 -1.53 -2.95
CA ALA A 61 -5.50 -0.73 -1.73
C ALA A 61 -6.01 -1.53 -0.53
N HIS A 62 -7.00 -2.42 -0.73
CA HIS A 62 -7.49 -3.30 0.33
C HIS A 62 -6.42 -4.30 0.81
N VAL A 63 -5.67 -4.90 -0.10
CA VAL A 63 -4.58 -5.82 0.27
C VAL A 63 -3.47 -5.05 0.99
N PHE A 64 -3.12 -3.85 0.51
CA PHE A 64 -2.15 -2.98 1.16
C PHE A 64 -2.57 -2.58 2.58
N LEU A 65 -3.82 -2.18 2.78
CA LEU A 65 -4.33 -1.83 4.12
C LEU A 65 -4.21 -3.00 5.10
N ARG A 66 -4.65 -4.19 4.68
CA ARG A 66 -4.55 -5.41 5.49
C ARG A 66 -3.10 -5.71 5.88
N TRP A 67 -2.16 -5.49 4.97
CA TRP A 67 -0.76 -5.67 5.27
C TRP A 67 -0.23 -4.67 6.30
N LEU A 68 -0.65 -3.40 6.23
CA LEU A 68 -0.29 -2.41 7.25
C LEU A 68 -0.86 -2.77 8.64
N GLU A 69 -2.07 -3.36 8.69
CA GLU A 69 -2.65 -3.91 9.92
C GLU A 69 -1.82 -5.09 10.46
N GLU A 70 -1.38 -6.01 9.58
CA GLU A 70 -0.54 -7.15 9.95
C GLU A 70 0.85 -6.73 10.46
N LEU A 71 1.39 -5.62 9.93
CA LEU A 71 2.61 -4.99 10.40
C LEU A 71 2.43 -4.18 11.71
N ASP A 72 1.18 -3.96 12.13
CA ASP A 72 0.81 -3.13 13.28
C ASP A 72 1.42 -1.71 13.21
N VAL A 73 1.40 -1.10 12.02
CA VAL A 73 1.98 0.24 11.76
C VAL A 73 0.94 1.34 11.59
N LEU A 74 -0.36 1.00 11.53
CA LEU A 74 -1.45 1.98 11.47
C LEU A 74 -1.73 2.59 12.85
N GLU A 75 -2.03 3.89 12.89
CA GLU A 75 -2.46 4.60 14.11
C GLU A 75 -3.91 4.26 14.53
#